data_AF-A0A8J4GFW8-F1
#
_entry.id   AF-A0A8J4GFW8-F1
#
_cell.length_a   1.000
_cell.length_b   1.000
_cell.length_c   1.000
_cell.angle_alpha   90.00
_cell.angle_beta   90.00
_cell.angle_gamma   90.00
#
_symmetry.space_group_name_H-M   'P 1'
#
loop_
_entity.id
_entity.type
_entity.pdbx_description
1 polymer ?
#
loop_
_entity_poly.entity_id
_entity_poly.type
_entity_poly.pdbx_seq_one_letter_code
_entity_poly.pdbx_strand_id
1 'polypeptide(L)'
;AGLFSKARELFLQGGQEHPAMTEIHNFWQELARIRWCPVLQEPPAPGLPWPPRHAVPRLAAPRTIRPPAEMWLCSSCMFLVDGECRSSALAAGLGWGGTLGGSVLAQQLLQLGEMHAQVTDPTL
;
A
#
# COMPACT_ATOMS: atom_id res chain seq x y z
N ALA A 1 -8.71 19.52 -17.16
CA ALA A 1 -8.88 19.75 -15.71
C ALA A 1 -7.93 18.82 -14.95
N GLY A 2 -7.33 19.27 -13.85
CA GLY A 2 -6.40 18.43 -13.06
C GLY A 2 -7.15 17.41 -12.18
N LEU A 3 -6.48 16.34 -11.77
CA LEU A 3 -7.07 15.27 -10.94
C LEU A 3 -7.73 15.80 -9.65
N PHE A 4 -7.12 16.78 -8.99
CA PHE A 4 -7.67 17.39 -7.79
C PHE A 4 -8.87 18.31 -8.06
N SER A 5 -8.97 18.91 -9.25
CA SER A 5 -10.18 19.63 -9.67
C SER A 5 -11.34 18.64 -9.81
N LYS A 6 -11.10 17.49 -10.44
CA LYS A 6 -12.07 16.39 -10.55
C LYS A 6 -12.49 15.86 -9.17
N ALA A 7 -11.57 15.75 -8.22
CA ALA A 7 -11.91 15.38 -6.84
C ALA A 7 -12.87 16.38 -6.18
N ARG A 8 -12.66 17.70 -6.39
CA ARG A 8 -13.55 18.73 -5.84
C ARG A 8 -14.95 18.65 -6.45
N GLU A 9 -15.05 18.41 -7.75
CA GLU A 9 -16.32 18.21 -8.45
C GLU A 9 -17.05 16.97 -7.92
N LEU A 10 -16.35 15.82 -7.81
CA LEU A 10 -16.92 14.55 -7.38
C LEU A 10 -17.35 14.52 -5.91
N PHE A 11 -16.60 15.16 -5.00
CA PHE A 11 -16.78 14.95 -3.55
C PHE A 11 -17.26 16.19 -2.79
N LEU A 12 -17.21 17.41 -3.37
CA LEU A 12 -17.52 18.65 -2.62
C LEU A 12 -18.69 19.47 -3.20
N GLN A 13 -19.18 19.20 -4.40
CA GLN A 13 -20.37 19.88 -4.93
C GLN A 13 -21.65 19.23 -4.39
N GLY A 14 -22.14 19.72 -3.25
CA GLY A 14 -23.33 19.21 -2.56
C GLY A 14 -24.67 19.53 -3.22
N GLY A 15 -24.83 19.37 -4.55
CA GLY A 15 -26.07 19.79 -5.22
C GLY A 15 -26.44 19.16 -6.56
N GLN A 16 -25.68 18.25 -7.14
CA GLN A 16 -26.04 17.56 -8.39
C GLN A 16 -25.90 16.04 -8.24
N GLU A 17 -26.54 15.30 -9.15
CA GLU A 17 -26.67 13.83 -9.16
C GLU A 17 -25.42 13.12 -8.63
N HIS A 18 -25.64 12.10 -7.78
CA HIS A 18 -24.53 11.29 -7.25
C HIS A 18 -23.63 10.85 -8.41
N PRO A 19 -22.32 11.14 -8.36
CA PRO A 19 -21.42 10.78 -9.46
C PRO A 19 -21.52 9.28 -9.74
N ALA A 20 -21.46 8.92 -11.02
CA ALA A 20 -21.58 7.53 -11.40
C ALA A 20 -20.47 6.72 -10.71
N MET A 21 -20.80 5.55 -10.18
CA MET A 21 -19.84 4.68 -9.47
C MET A 21 -18.55 4.46 -10.31
N THR A 22 -18.69 4.40 -11.63
CA THR A 22 -17.59 4.30 -12.59
C THR A 22 -16.63 5.49 -12.56
N GLU A 23 -17.13 6.71 -12.38
CA GLU A 23 -16.30 7.93 -12.31
C GLU A 23 -15.50 7.98 -11.01
N ILE A 24 -16.13 7.64 -9.89
CA ILE A 24 -15.46 7.48 -8.60
C ILE A 24 -14.38 6.40 -8.69
N HIS A 25 -14.71 5.26 -9.29
CA HIS A 25 -13.76 4.17 -9.49
C HIS A 25 -12.55 4.62 -10.33
N ASN A 26 -12.79 5.28 -11.46
CA ASN A 26 -11.74 5.78 -12.34
C ASN A 26 -10.86 6.82 -11.64
N PHE A 27 -11.45 7.71 -10.84
CA PHE A 27 -10.70 8.66 -10.02
C PHE A 27 -9.72 7.94 -9.08
N TRP A 28 -10.18 6.93 -8.35
CA TRP A 28 -9.33 6.16 -7.44
C TRP A 28 -8.22 5.41 -8.18
N GLN A 29 -8.52 4.83 -9.34
CA GLN A 29 -7.52 4.18 -10.18
C GLN A 29 -6.45 5.16 -10.69
N GLU A 30 -6.84 6.39 -11.05
CA GLU A 30 -5.90 7.46 -11.43
C GLU A 30 -5.06 7.91 -10.24
N LEU A 31 -5.68 8.17 -9.09
CA LEU A 31 -4.98 8.62 -7.88
C LEU A 31 -4.00 7.56 -7.35
N ALA A 32 -4.39 6.28 -7.39
CA ALA A 32 -3.55 5.16 -6.96
C ALA A 32 -2.31 4.95 -7.85
N ARG A 33 -2.25 5.61 -9.02
CA ARG A 33 -1.11 5.52 -9.94
C ARG A 33 0.00 6.53 -9.65
N ILE A 34 -0.35 7.66 -9.03
CA ILE A 34 0.57 8.78 -8.78
C ILE A 34 1.43 8.49 -7.55
N ARG A 35 2.72 8.82 -7.61
CA ARG A 35 3.65 8.64 -6.48
C ARG A 35 3.53 9.81 -5.52
N TRP A 36 2.84 9.61 -4.40
CA TRP A 36 2.65 10.63 -3.38
C TRP A 36 2.68 10.08 -1.95
N CYS A 37 2.64 8.76 -1.77
CA CYS A 37 2.71 8.16 -0.44
C CYS A 37 4.17 8.16 0.05
N PRO A 38 4.44 8.66 1.26
CA PRO A 38 5.77 8.56 1.85
C PRO A 38 6.09 7.09 2.15
N VAL A 39 7.31 6.69 1.83
CA VAL A 39 7.77 5.30 2.00
C VAL A 39 8.63 5.22 3.24
N LEU A 40 8.38 4.22 4.07
CA LEU A 40 9.20 3.91 5.23
C LEU A 40 10.59 3.49 4.73
N GLN A 41 11.64 4.14 5.25
CA GLN A 41 13.01 3.97 4.72
C GLN A 41 13.77 2.82 5.38
N GLU A 42 13.42 2.51 6.62
CA GLU A 42 14.08 1.48 7.44
C GLU A 42 13.08 0.37 7.79
N PRO A 43 13.52 -0.87 7.95
CA PRO A 43 12.63 -1.98 8.30
C PRO A 43 12.02 -1.74 9.69
N PRO A 44 10.69 -1.84 9.84
CA PRO A 44 10.01 -1.60 11.12
C PRO A 44 10.21 -2.74 12.13
N ALA A 45 10.67 -3.91 11.68
CA ALA A 45 10.89 -5.08 12.52
C ALA A 45 12.11 -5.89 12.03
N PRO A 46 12.88 -6.50 12.95
CA PRO A 46 13.95 -7.41 12.58
C PRO A 46 13.41 -8.65 11.86
N GLY A 47 14.16 -9.18 10.89
CA GLY A 47 13.79 -10.38 10.14
C GLY A 47 12.68 -10.17 9.10
N LEU A 48 12.23 -8.94 8.90
CA LEU A 48 11.29 -8.59 7.83
C LEU A 48 12.04 -8.52 6.48
N PRO A 49 11.50 -9.14 5.40
CA PRO A 49 11.98 -8.92 4.05
C PRO A 49 12.05 -7.43 3.72
N TRP A 50 13.23 -6.93 3.38
CA TRP A 50 13.42 -5.52 3.10
C TRP A 50 14.40 -5.31 1.94
N PRO A 51 14.07 -4.45 0.98
CA PRO A 51 14.99 -4.16 -0.11
C PRO A 51 16.23 -3.39 0.39
N PRO A 52 17.35 -3.46 -0.33
CA PRO A 52 18.53 -2.66 -0.01
C PRO A 52 18.20 -1.17 0.08
N ARG A 53 18.87 -0.45 0.99
CA ARG A 53 18.57 0.97 1.28
C ARG A 53 18.53 1.88 0.05
N HIS A 54 19.40 1.63 -0.93
CA HIS A 54 19.48 2.42 -2.16
C HIS A 54 18.32 2.16 -3.14
N ALA A 55 17.59 1.05 -2.97
CA ALA A 55 16.44 0.67 -3.78
C ALA A 55 15.11 1.18 -3.21
N VAL A 56 15.09 1.67 -1.96
CA VAL A 56 13.89 2.23 -1.33
C VAL A 56 13.66 3.67 -1.83
N PRO A 57 12.58 3.96 -2.57
CA PRO A 57 12.28 5.33 -2.97
C PRO A 57 11.73 6.14 -1.79
N ARG A 58 11.75 7.47 -1.88
CA ARG A 58 11.11 8.34 -0.86
C ARG A 58 9.58 8.40 -0.96
N LEU A 59 9.06 8.32 -2.19
CA LEU A 59 7.63 8.35 -2.49
C LEU A 59 7.26 7.17 -3.36
N ALA A 60 6.14 6.51 -3.11
CA ALA A 60 5.60 5.45 -3.95
C ALA A 60 4.13 5.73 -4.31
N ALA A 61 3.62 4.97 -5.28
CA ALA A 61 2.23 5.03 -5.65
C ALA A 61 1.39 4.18 -4.69
N PRO A 62 0.17 4.60 -4.31
CA PRO A 62 -0.69 3.84 -3.40
C PRO A 62 -0.87 2.36 -3.77
N ARG A 63 -0.89 2.04 -5.07
CA ARG A 63 -1.03 0.66 -5.56
C ARG A 63 0.18 -0.24 -5.28
N THR A 64 1.35 0.33 -4.97
CA THR A 64 2.62 -0.41 -4.76
C THR A 64 3.12 -0.32 -3.31
N ILE A 65 2.30 0.19 -2.40
CA ILE A 65 2.66 0.46 -1.01
C ILE A 65 1.49 0.04 -0.11
N ARG A 66 1.78 -0.48 1.08
CA ARG A 66 0.77 -0.91 2.05
C ARG A 66 1.00 -0.28 3.43
N PRO A 67 -0.04 -0.18 4.27
CA PRO A 67 0.15 0.22 5.67
C PRO A 67 1.09 -0.74 6.43
N PRO A 68 1.83 -0.25 7.45
CA PRO A 68 2.70 -1.10 8.27
C PRO A 68 2.01 -2.29 8.93
N ALA A 69 0.71 -2.20 9.21
CA ALA A 69 -0.08 -3.31 9.76
C ALA A 69 -0.06 -4.58 8.88
N GLU A 70 0.24 -4.45 7.58
CA GLU A 70 0.30 -5.56 6.62
C GLU A 70 1.74 -5.92 6.23
N MET A 71 2.74 -5.44 6.99
CA MET A 71 4.15 -5.61 6.65
C MET A 71 4.57 -7.07 6.44
N TRP A 72 4.07 -7.98 7.29
CA TRP A 72 4.38 -9.40 7.21
C TRP A 72 3.72 -10.12 6.02
N LEU A 73 2.80 -9.46 5.32
CA LEU A 73 2.10 -10.02 4.18
C LEU A 73 2.71 -9.62 2.84
N CYS A 74 3.48 -8.52 2.77
CA CYS A 74 3.84 -7.93 1.47
C CYS A 74 5.21 -7.22 1.38
N SER A 75 5.95 -7.06 2.48
CA SER A 75 7.20 -6.27 2.51
C SER A 75 8.31 -6.73 1.55
N SER A 76 8.28 -7.98 1.08
CA SER A 76 9.22 -8.51 0.09
C SER A 76 9.09 -7.90 -1.30
N CYS A 77 7.88 -7.47 -1.69
CA CYS A 77 7.61 -6.99 -3.05
C CYS A 77 6.74 -5.72 -3.11
N MET A 78 6.31 -5.20 -1.96
CA MET A 78 5.62 -3.92 -1.81
C MET A 78 6.35 -3.04 -0.78
N PHE A 79 6.23 -1.73 -0.93
CA PHE A 79 6.75 -0.78 0.06
C PHE A 79 5.79 -0.64 1.25
N LEU A 80 6.24 -0.02 2.35
CA LEU A 80 5.39 0.36 3.48
C LEU A 80 5.23 1.86 3.60
N VAL A 81 4.03 2.33 3.94
CA VAL A 81 3.75 3.75 4.19
C VAL A 81 4.49 4.20 5.44
N ASP A 82 5.15 5.36 5.37
CA ASP A 82 5.71 6.05 6.53
C ASP A 82 4.61 6.87 7.22
N GLY A 83 3.87 6.23 8.12
CA GLY A 83 2.80 6.83 8.91
C GLY A 83 1.45 6.09 8.81
N GLU A 84 0.44 6.67 9.47
CA GLU A 84 -0.90 6.07 9.58
C GLU A 84 -1.94 6.77 8.70
N CYS A 85 -2.76 5.99 7.99
CA CYS A 85 -3.94 6.50 7.30
C CYS A 85 -5.16 6.43 8.21
N ARG A 86 -5.55 7.57 8.80
CA ARG A 86 -6.72 7.67 9.70
C ARG A 86 -8.07 7.75 8.99
N SER A 87 -8.07 8.07 7.70
CA SER A 87 -9.29 8.12 6.90
C SER A 87 -9.59 6.75 6.31
N SER A 88 -10.66 6.12 6.79
CA SER A 88 -11.14 4.83 6.25
C SER A 88 -11.58 4.94 4.80
N ALA A 89 -12.20 6.06 4.40
CA ALA A 89 -12.58 6.33 3.02
C ALA A 89 -11.36 6.41 2.09
N LEU A 90 -10.28 7.07 2.55
CA LEU A 90 -9.03 7.12 1.79
C LEU A 90 -8.39 5.75 1.68
N ALA A 91 -8.28 5.02 2.79
CA ALA A 91 -7.71 3.66 2.79
C ALA A 91 -8.48 2.74 1.83
N ALA A 92 -9.82 2.72 1.92
CA ALA A 92 -10.67 1.93 1.04
C ALA A 92 -10.54 2.34 -0.43
N GLY A 93 -10.53 3.66 -0.72
CA GLY A 93 -10.37 4.18 -2.07
C GLY A 93 -9.03 3.83 -2.71
N LEU A 94 -7.97 3.74 -1.92
CA LEU A 94 -6.63 3.31 -2.37
C LEU A 94 -6.48 1.78 -2.41
N GLY A 95 -7.49 1.03 -1.95
CA GLY A 95 -7.47 -0.43 -1.86
C GLY A 95 -6.67 -0.97 -0.66
N TRP A 96 -6.24 -0.12 0.27
CA TRP A 96 -5.56 -0.52 1.51
C TRP A 96 -6.52 -1.25 2.46
N GLY A 97 -6.03 -2.31 3.12
CA GLY A 97 -6.85 -3.24 3.89
C GLY A 97 -7.68 -4.23 3.05
N GLY A 98 -7.69 -4.07 1.71
CA GLY A 98 -8.24 -5.07 0.80
C GLY A 98 -7.33 -6.29 0.65
N THR A 99 -7.87 -7.37 0.08
CA THR A 99 -7.14 -8.62 -0.15
C THR A 99 -5.91 -8.40 -1.06
N LEU A 100 -4.79 -9.00 -0.66
CA LEU A 100 -3.59 -9.03 -1.48
C LEU A 100 -3.70 -10.14 -2.54
N GLY A 101 -3.06 -9.94 -3.69
CA GLY A 101 -2.96 -10.98 -4.71
C GLY A 101 -2.17 -12.18 -4.19
N GLY A 102 -2.58 -13.40 -4.57
CA GLY A 102 -1.89 -14.63 -4.13
C GLY A 102 -0.39 -14.65 -4.47
N SER A 103 0.01 -13.99 -5.56
CA SER A 103 1.42 -13.82 -5.93
C SER A 103 2.22 -13.02 -4.90
N VAL A 104 1.63 -11.97 -4.32
CA VAL A 104 2.26 -11.15 -3.27
C VAL A 104 2.53 -12.01 -2.04
N LEU A 105 1.53 -12.78 -1.61
CA LEU A 105 1.65 -13.67 -0.45
C LEU A 105 2.68 -14.78 -0.70
N ALA A 106 2.68 -15.37 -1.90
CA ALA A 106 3.65 -16.41 -2.25
C ALA A 106 5.09 -15.87 -2.25
N GLN A 107 5.33 -14.68 -2.83
CA GLN A 107 6.64 -14.02 -2.79
C GLN A 107 7.08 -13.71 -1.36
N GLN A 108 6.15 -13.24 -0.53
CA GLN A 108 6.42 -12.97 0.88
C GLN A 108 6.87 -14.23 1.63
N LEU A 109 6.15 -15.33 1.47
CA LEU A 109 6.49 -16.62 2.09
C LEU A 109 7.82 -17.16 1.58
N LEU A 110 8.10 -17.04 0.28
CA LEU A 110 9.38 -17.44 -0.31
C LEU A 110 10.54 -16.69 0.34
N GLN A 111 10.45 -15.35 0.39
CA GLN A 111 11.52 -14.52 0.94
C GLN A 111 11.74 -14.76 2.43
N LEU A 112 10.65 -14.97 3.19
CA LEU A 112 10.74 -15.36 4.60
C LEU A 112 11.42 -16.72 4.77
N GLY A 113 11.07 -17.71 3.95
CA GLY A 113 11.70 -19.03 3.98
C GLY A 113 13.19 -18.99 3.67
N GLU A 114 13.62 -18.15 2.73
CA GLU A 114 15.04 -17.94 2.41
C GLU A 114 15.79 -17.27 3.58
N MET A 115 15.18 -16.26 4.20
CA MET A 115 15.79 -15.53 5.33
C MET A 115 15.87 -16.37 6.61
N HIS A 116 14.92 -17.30 6.79
CA HIS A 116 14.74 -18.10 8.00
C HIS A 116 14.78 -19.60 7.68
N ALA A 117 15.77 -20.03 6.88
CA ALA A 117 15.90 -21.41 6.42
C ALA A 117 16.09 -22.44 7.55
N GLN A 118 16.53 -21.98 8.72
CA GLN A 118 16.63 -22.78 9.94
C GLN A 118 15.83 -22.11 11.04
N VAL A 119 14.84 -22.81 11.57
CA VAL A 119 14.10 -22.40 12.75
C VAL A 119 14.72 -23.12 13.94
N THR A 120 15.33 -22.36 14.85
CA THR A 120 15.81 -22.92 16.11
C THR A 120 14.66 -22.78 17.10
N ASP A 121 14.03 -23.89 17.46
CA ASP A 121 13.03 -23.92 18.52
C ASP A 121 13.76 -24.20 19.85
N PRO A 122 13.86 -23.23 20.77
CA PRO A 122 14.55 -23.43 22.04
C PRO A 122 13.78 -24.35 23.01
N THR A 123 12.57 -24.79 22.64
CA THR A 123 11.71 -25.65 23.46
C THR A 123 11.62 -27.10 22.96
N LEU A 124 12.27 -27.42 21.83
CA LEU A 124 12.51 -28.79 21.33
C LEU A 124 13.95 -29.22 21.65
#